data_AF-A0A970JM95-F1
#
_entry.id   AF-A0A970JM95-F1
#
_cell.length_a   1.000
_cell.length_b   1.000
_cell.length_c   1.000
_cell.angle_alpha   90.00
_cell.angle_beta   90.00
_cell.angle_gamma   90.00
#
_symmetry.space_group_name_H-M   'P 1'
#
loop_
_entity.id
_entity.type
_entity.pdbx_description
1 polymer ?
#
loop_
_entity_poly.entity_id
_entity_poly.type
_entity_poly.pdbx_seq_one_letter_code
_entity_poly.pdbx_strand_id
1 'polypeptide(L)' 'MNIITEEMKYRKRMCEYAIKHGVTKAAKRYRTNRMFIYRQLKKYDGTARSLALKSRRPHSHPNAHTKEEL' A
#
# COMPACT_ATOMS: atom_id res chain seq x y z
N MET A 1 -15.35 -6.86 1.58
CA MET A 1 -14.04 -6.91 2.25
C MET A 1 -13.98 -5.80 3.29
N ASN A 2 -14.47 -6.06 4.50
CA ASN A 2 -14.67 -5.04 5.55
C ASN A 2 -13.57 -5.03 6.62
N ILE A 3 -12.57 -5.91 6.51
CA ILE A 3 -11.53 -6.06 7.52
C ILE A 3 -10.36 -5.13 7.18
N ILE A 4 -10.08 -4.19 8.08
CA ILE A 4 -8.88 -3.35 8.03
C ILE A 4 -7.77 -4.12 8.76
N THR A 5 -6.69 -4.44 8.06
CA THR A 5 -5.56 -5.14 8.66
C THR A 5 -4.71 -4.20 9.52
N GLU A 6 -3.99 -4.75 10.50
CA GLU A 6 -3.06 -3.97 11.33
C GLU A 6 -1.96 -3.30 10.50
N GLU A 7 -1.51 -3.95 9.43
CA GLU A 7 -0.53 -3.38 8.52
C GLU A 7 -1.05 -2.11 7.82
N MET A 8 -2.33 -2.08 7.44
CA MET A 8 -2.96 -0.89 6.88
C MET A 8 -3.02 0.25 7.90
N LYS A 9 -3.35 -0.05 9.17
CA LYS A 9 -3.35 0.94 10.26
C LYS A 9 -1.95 1.49 10.50
N TYR A 10 -0.95 0.62 10.52
CA TYR A 10 0.46 0.99 10.67
C TYR A 10 0.91 1.94 9.54
N ARG A 11 0.66 1.56 8.28
CA ARG A 11 1.02 2.38 7.12
C ARG A 11 0.27 3.72 7.11
N LYS A 12 -1.01 3.74 7.54
CA LYS A 12 -1.79 4.98 7.69
C LYS A 12 -1.14 5.93 8.68
N ARG A 13 -0.86 5.46 9.91
CA ARG A 13 -0.18 6.26 10.95
C ARG A 13 1.19 6.77 10.48
N MET A 14 1.94 5.92 9.76
CA MET A 14 3.22 6.31 9.19
C MET A 14 3.08 7.44 8.15
N CYS A 15 2.08 7.38 7.28
CA CYS A 15 1.82 8.42 6.28
C CYS A 15 1.34 9.73 6.93
N GLU A 16 0.40 9.66 7.87
CA GLU A 16 -0.07 10.83 8.63
C GLU A 16 1.08 11.53 9.37
N TYR A 17 1.96 10.76 10.00
CA TYR A 17 3.15 11.29 10.65
C TYR A 17 4.13 11.92 9.66
N ALA A 18 4.33 11.30 8.49
CA ALA A 18 5.19 11.83 7.44
C ALA A 18 4.65 13.14 6.83
N ILE A 19 3.32 13.30 6.72
CA ILE A 19 2.69 14.54 6.27
C ILE A 19 2.90 15.64 7.32
N LYS A 20 2.72 15.33 8.61
CA LYS A 20 2.84 16.32 9.70
C LYS A 20 4.28 16.73 10.00
N HIS A 21 5.24 15.80 9.95
CA HIS A 21 6.60 16.02 10.46
C HIS A 21 7.70 15.84 9.39
N GLY A 22 7.34 15.44 8.18
CA GLY A 22 8.26 15.18 7.09
C GLY A 22 8.80 13.75 7.04
N VAL A 23 9.21 13.34 5.83
CA VAL A 23 9.63 11.96 5.52
C VAL A 23 10.87 11.51 6.30
N THR A 24 11.84 12.40 6.54
CA THR A 24 13.06 12.06 7.28
C THR A 24 12.78 11.69 8.72
N LYS A 25 11.89 12.44 9.40
CA LYS A 25 11.51 12.15 10.79
C LYS A 25 10.68 10.86 10.86
N ALA A 26 9.80 10.63 9.89
CA ALA A 26 9.04 9.39 9.77
C ALA A 26 9.95 8.16 9.57
N ALA A 27 10.93 8.25 8.67
CA ALA A 27 11.89 7.18 8.41
C ALA A 27 12.64 6.76 9.69
N LYS A 28 13.13 7.73 10.46
CA LYS A 28 13.79 7.49 11.75
C LYS A 28 12.85 6.85 12.78
N ARG A 29 11.63 7.39 12.94
CA ARG A 29 10.65 6.91 13.94
C ARG A 29 10.20 5.49 13.67
N TYR A 30 9.86 5.20 12.42
CA TYR A 30 9.31 3.90 12.02
C TYR A 30 10.40 2.89 11.63
N ARG A 31 11.68 3.28 11.69
CA ARG A 31 12.84 2.45 11.29
C ARG A 31 12.69 1.89 9.86
N THR A 32 12.27 2.76 8.94
CA THR A 32 12.09 2.40 7.52
C THR A 32 12.90 3.30 6.61
N ASN A 33 13.13 2.85 5.36
CA ASN A 33 13.74 3.68 4.33
C ASN A 33 12.77 4.78 3.86
N ARG A 34 13.29 6.00 3.65
CA ARG A 34 12.55 7.13 3.05
C ARG A 34 11.81 6.75 1.77
N MET A 35 12.42 5.93 0.92
CA MET A 35 11.81 5.50 -0.34
C MET A 35 10.55 4.64 -0.13
N PHE A 36 10.50 3.84 0.95
CA PHE A 36 9.29 3.13 1.31
C PHE A 36 8.16 4.10 1.65
N ILE A 37 8.45 5.12 2.46
CA ILE A 37 7.47 6.15 2.85
C ILE A 37 6.98 6.92 1.62
N TYR A 38 7.85 7.34 0.70
CA TYR A 38 7.42 7.98 -0.55
C TYR A 38 6.49 7.10 -1.38
N ARG A 39 6.76 5.79 -1.48
CA ARG A 39 5.85 4.85 -2.18
C ARG A 39 4.50 4.71 -1.50
N GLN A 40 4.44 4.77 -0.17
CA GLN A 40 3.16 4.73 0.55
C GLN A 40 2.41 6.06 0.41
N LEU A 41 3.09 7.20 0.53
CA LEU A 41 2.51 8.53 0.32
C LEU A 41 1.91 8.67 -1.08
N LYS A 42 2.58 8.17 -2.12
CA LYS A 42 2.05 8.18 -3.50
C LYS A 42 0.72 7.42 -3.64
N LYS A 43 0.47 6.43 -2.77
CA LYS A 43 -0.78 5.64 -2.74
C LYS A 43 -1.82 6.20 -1.78
N TYR A 44 -1.45 7.15 -0.92
CA TYR A 44 -2.27 7.54 0.21
C TYR A 44 -3.29 8.61 -0.19
N ASP A 45 -4.58 8.28 -0.13
CA ASP A 45 -5.72 9.17 -0.43
C ASP A 45 -6.39 9.71 0.84
N GLY A 46 -5.79 9.47 2.02
CA GLY A 46 -6.38 9.76 3.33
C GLY A 46 -7.04 8.55 3.99
N THR A 47 -7.39 7.52 3.23
CA THR A 47 -8.04 6.31 3.76
C THR A 47 -7.04 5.19 4.04
N ALA A 48 -7.36 4.31 5.00
CA ALA A 48 -6.53 3.12 5.24
C ALA A 48 -6.61 2.12 4.07
N ARG A 49 -7.71 2.15 3.29
CA ARG A 49 -7.97 1.22 2.18
C ARG A 49 -6.99 1.41 1.02
N SER A 50 -6.55 2.63 0.76
CA SER A 50 -5.60 2.89 -0.32
C SER A 50 -4.22 2.25 -0.10
N LEU A 51 -3.87 1.98 1.17
CA LEU A 51 -2.63 1.36 1.59
C LEU A 51 -2.71 -0.18 1.65
N ALA A 52 -3.82 -0.77 1.22
CA ALA A 52 -4.01 -2.21 1.17
C ALA A 52 -2.99 -2.90 0.25
N LEU A 53 -2.64 -4.14 0.63
CA LEU A 53 -1.91 -5.05 -0.27
C LEU A 53 -2.84 -5.44 -1.41
N LYS A 54 -2.43 -5.11 -2.65
CA LYS A 54 -3.10 -5.59 -3.86
C LYS A 54 -2.61 -7.00 -4.17
N SER A 55 -3.47 -7.80 -4.80
CA SER A 55 -3.09 -9.11 -5.30
C SER A 55 -1.88 -8.99 -6.24
N ARG A 56 -0.94 -9.92 -6.10
CA ARG A 56 0.21 -10.07 -7.00
C ARG A 56 -0.02 -11.16 -8.03
N ARG A 57 -1.18 -11.82 -7.99
CA ARG A 57 -1.52 -12.90 -8.91
C ARG A 57 -1.70 -12.31 -10.31
N PRO A 58 -1.10 -12.90 -11.35
CA PRO A 58 -1.37 -12.50 -12.73
C PRO A 58 -2.87 -12.69 -13.02
N HIS A 59 -3.44 -11.73 -13.76
CA HIS A 59 -4.85 -11.79 -14.15
C HIS A 59 -5.09 -12.82 -15.26
N SER A 60 -4.09 -13.05 -16.11
CA SER A 60 -4.14 -13.98 -17.23
C SER A 60 -2.76 -14.62 -17.46
N HIS A 61 -2.75 -15.71 -18.23
CA HIS A 61 -1.55 -16.32 -18.77
C HIS A 61 -1.76 -16.63 -20.27
N PRO A 62 -0.70 -16.81 -21.07
CA PRO A 62 -0.82 -16.96 -22.52
C PRO A 62 -1.73 -18.11 -22.96
N ASN A 63 -1.68 -19.23 -22.25
CA ASN A 63 -2.51 -20.40 -22.56
C ASN A 63 -3.86 -20.39 -21.82
N ALA A 64 -4.33 -19.21 -21.37
CA ALA A 64 -5.56 -19.10 -20.61
C ALA A 64 -6.74 -19.16 -21.57
N HIS A 65 -7.56 -20.17 -21.38
CA HIS A 65 -8.75 -20.40 -22.17
C HIS A 65 -9.69 -19.19 -22.10
N THR A 66 -10.07 -18.69 -23.26
CA THR A 66 -11.01 -17.58 -23.41
C THR A 66 -12.44 -18.09 -23.33
N LYS A 67 -13.39 -17.20 -23.01
CA LYS A 67 -14.81 -17.59 -22.90
C LYS A 67 -15.39 -18.14 -24.21
N GLU A 68 -14.77 -17.82 -25.34
CA GLU A 68 -15.17 -18.26 -26.68
C GLU A 68 -14.67 -19.68 -27.00
N GLU A 69 -13.64 -20.15 -26.31
CA GLU A 69 -13.10 -21.50 -26.50
C GLU A 69 -13.84 -22.56 -25.64
N LEU A 70 -14.67 -22.14 -24.67
CA LEU A 70 -15.36 -22.97 -23.66
C LEU A 70 -16.65 -23.58 -24.23
#